data_AF-A0AAD9BVE7-F1
#
_entry.id   AF-A0AAD9BVE7-F1
#
_cell.length_a   1.000
_cell.length_b   1.000
_cell.length_c   1.000
_cell.angle_alpha   90.00
_cell.angle_beta   90.00
_cell.angle_gamma   90.00
#
_symmetry.space_group_name_H-M   'P 1'
#
loop_
_entity.id
_entity.type
_entity.pdbx_description
1 polymer ?
#
loop_
_entity_poly.entity_id
_entity_poly.type
_entity_poly.pdbx_seq_one_letter_code
_entity_poly.pdbx_strand_id
1 'polypeptide(L)'
;MTPSASLLLLLLLGLSQALPLQEEGIEEEEEEEEEVDEEDTVDITTRILTSNNATDEILLEGDLLAPKTRNAMKCWSQSCLWKKGSRGLVTIPFTTSSQFTSWERQKITKRYECLPQKDLPPLRPPSEPVRLHQH
;
A
#
# COMPACT_ATOMS: atom_id res chain seq x y z
N MET A 1 -16.34 -36.70 28.62
CA MET A 1 -16.19 -35.32 28.12
C MET A 1 -15.24 -35.39 26.94
N THR A 2 -15.71 -35.08 25.73
CA THR A 2 -15.01 -35.31 24.47
C THR A 2 -14.09 -34.12 24.13
N PRO A 3 -12.76 -34.21 24.32
CA PRO A 3 -11.84 -33.09 24.04
C PRO A 3 -11.84 -32.66 22.56
N SER A 4 -12.35 -33.53 21.67
CA SER A 4 -12.48 -33.30 20.24
C SER A 4 -13.51 -32.21 19.90
N ALA A 5 -14.62 -32.12 20.63
CA ALA A 5 -15.66 -31.14 20.34
C ALA A 5 -15.19 -29.70 20.65
N SER A 6 -14.46 -29.51 21.75
CA SER A 6 -13.90 -28.20 22.11
C SER A 6 -12.83 -27.72 21.13
N LEU A 7 -12.00 -28.62 20.58
CA LEU A 7 -11.02 -28.26 19.56
C LEU A 7 -11.67 -27.85 18.23
N LEU A 8 -12.71 -28.57 17.81
CA LEU A 8 -13.48 -28.23 16.61
C LEU A 8 -14.16 -26.87 16.75
N LEU A 9 -14.73 -26.57 17.92
CA LEU A 9 -15.35 -25.27 18.18
C LEU A 9 -14.32 -24.12 18.16
N LEU A 10 -13.12 -24.33 18.70
CA LEU A 10 -12.04 -23.32 18.64
C LEU A 10 -11.53 -23.10 17.21
N LEU A 11 -11.42 -24.16 16.41
CA LEU A 11 -11.02 -24.06 15.00
C LEU A 11 -12.07 -23.32 14.17
N LEU A 12 -13.36 -23.64 14.37
CA LEU A 12 -14.47 -22.97 13.70
C LEU A 12 -14.59 -21.50 14.12
N LEU A 13 -14.33 -21.19 15.39
CA LEU A 13 -14.29 -19.82 15.90
C LEU A 13 -13.10 -19.02 15.34
N GLY A 14 -11.96 -19.67 15.10
CA GLY A 14 -10.83 -19.03 14.41
C GLY A 14 -11.13 -18.71 12.94
N LEU A 15 -11.83 -19.61 12.25
CA LEU A 15 -12.20 -19.44 10.84
C LEU A 15 -13.35 -18.43 10.65
N SER A 16 -14.28 -18.30 11.60
CA SER A 16 -15.37 -17.31 11.50
C SER A 16 -14.89 -15.87 11.59
N GLN A 17 -13.73 -15.63 12.21
CA GLN A 17 -13.12 -14.31 12.36
C GLN A 17 -12.17 -13.95 11.21
N ALA A 18 -11.89 -14.89 10.29
CA ALA A 18 -11.01 -14.69 9.14
C ALA A 18 -11.77 -14.23 7.88
N LEU A 19 -13.10 -14.06 7.97
CA LEU A 19 -13.89 -13.50 6.90
C LEU A 19 -13.88 -11.96 7.02
N PRO A 20 -13.46 -11.21 5.99
CA PRO A 20 -13.52 -9.75 6.03
C PRO A 20 -14.99 -9.32 6.18
N LEU A 21 -15.30 -8.70 7.31
CA LEU A 21 -16.55 -7.99 7.55
C LEU A 21 -16.68 -6.86 6.53
N GLN A 22 -17.56 -7.03 5.54
CA GLN A 22 -18.18 -5.91 4.84
C GLN A 22 -19.21 -5.33 5.81
N GLU A 23 -18.79 -4.31 6.54
CA GLU A 23 -19.67 -3.50 7.38
C GLU A 23 -20.47 -2.58 6.44
N GLU A 24 -21.71 -2.97 6.17
CA GLU A 24 -22.70 -2.08 5.57
C GLU A 24 -23.14 -1.05 6.61
N GLY A 25 -23.00 0.24 6.27
CA GLY A 25 -23.84 1.27 6.87
C GLY A 25 -23.35 2.72 6.78
N ILE A 26 -23.91 3.45 5.79
CA ILE A 26 -24.37 4.87 5.84
C ILE A 26 -23.22 5.90 5.71
N GLU A 27 -23.13 6.78 4.72
CA GLU A 27 -24.12 7.76 4.23
C GLU A 27 -24.00 7.98 2.70
N GLU A 28 -25.14 8.26 2.08
CA GLU A 28 -25.31 8.62 0.66
C GLU A 28 -24.47 9.85 0.31
N GLU A 29 -23.27 9.66 -0.23
CA GLU A 29 -22.55 10.70 -0.97
C GLU A 29 -22.63 10.33 -2.45
N GLU A 30 -23.43 11.12 -3.16
CA GLU A 30 -23.56 11.29 -4.61
C GLU A 30 -22.81 10.23 -5.43
N GLU A 31 -23.59 9.33 -6.07
CA GLU A 31 -23.13 8.47 -7.16
C GLU A 31 -22.57 9.38 -8.28
N GLU A 32 -21.31 9.79 -8.15
CA GLU A 32 -20.47 9.97 -9.32
C GLU A 32 -20.44 8.58 -9.94
N GLU A 33 -21.07 8.44 -11.10
CA GLU A 33 -20.92 7.29 -11.98
C GLU A 33 -19.42 7.15 -12.27
N GLU A 34 -18.66 6.48 -11.37
CA GLU A 34 -17.34 5.99 -11.69
C GLU A 34 -17.60 5.03 -12.85
N GLU A 35 -17.28 5.48 -14.07
CA GLU A 35 -17.15 4.60 -15.21
C GLU A 35 -16.23 3.48 -14.76
N VAL A 36 -16.81 2.32 -14.44
CA VAL A 36 -16.07 1.13 -14.06
C VAL A 36 -15.32 0.73 -15.31
N ASP A 37 -14.10 1.24 -15.43
CA ASP A 37 -13.15 0.85 -16.46
C ASP A 37 -13.11 -0.68 -16.44
N GLU A 38 -13.17 -1.35 -17.60
CA GLU A 38 -13.18 -2.83 -17.63
C GLU A 38 -11.98 -3.42 -16.86
N GLU A 39 -10.93 -2.62 -16.70
CA GLU A 39 -9.74 -2.87 -15.89
C GLU A 39 -10.01 -3.03 -14.38
N ASP A 40 -11.04 -2.40 -13.82
CA ASP A 40 -11.41 -2.53 -12.40
C ASP A 40 -12.15 -3.83 -12.06
N THR A 41 -12.56 -4.60 -13.07
CA THR A 41 -13.08 -5.97 -12.87
C THR A 41 -11.98 -7.01 -12.69
N VAL A 42 -10.74 -6.66 -13.06
CA VAL A 42 -9.59 -7.56 -12.97
C VAL A 42 -8.99 -7.47 -11.57
N ASP A 43 -8.78 -8.63 -10.94
CA ASP A 43 -8.11 -8.72 -9.63
C ASP A 43 -6.79 -7.95 -9.63
N ILE A 44 -6.54 -7.18 -8.57
CA ILE A 44 -5.38 -6.29 -8.45
C ILE A 44 -4.07 -7.07 -8.58
N THR A 45 -3.99 -8.28 -8.01
CA THR A 45 -2.80 -9.13 -8.16
C THR A 45 -2.56 -9.45 -9.63
N THR A 46 -3.62 -9.80 -10.35
CA THR A 46 -3.54 -10.08 -11.78
C THR A 46 -3.06 -8.86 -12.57
N ARG A 47 -3.58 -7.66 -12.28
CA ARG A 47 -3.13 -6.41 -12.93
C ARG A 47 -1.65 -6.12 -12.69
N ILE A 48 -1.16 -6.32 -11.47
CA ILE A 48 0.25 -6.10 -11.13
C ILE A 48 1.13 -7.08 -11.91
N LEU A 49 0.80 -8.37 -11.86
CA LEU A 49 1.58 -9.41 -12.52
C LEU A 49 1.62 -9.23 -14.03
N THR A 50 0.50 -8.89 -14.66
CA THR A 50 0.45 -8.66 -16.12
C THR A 50 1.22 -7.42 -16.52
N SER A 51 1.09 -6.32 -15.77
CA SER A 51 1.80 -5.06 -16.05
C SER A 51 3.32 -5.22 -15.94
N ASN A 52 3.79 -6.03 -14.99
CA ASN A 52 5.21 -6.23 -14.75
C ASN A 52 5.84 -7.35 -15.61
N ASN A 53 5.03 -8.16 -16.31
CA ASN A 53 5.52 -9.35 -17.05
C ASN A 53 6.54 -9.03 -18.16
N ALA A 54 6.58 -7.79 -18.67
CA ALA A 54 7.46 -7.37 -19.76
C ALA A 54 8.73 -6.62 -19.30
N THR A 55 9.02 -6.59 -18.00
CA THR A 55 10.23 -5.93 -17.47
C THR A 55 11.49 -6.75 -17.71
N ASP A 56 12.61 -6.09 -17.96
CA ASP A 56 13.94 -6.72 -18.04
C ASP A 56 14.56 -7.00 -16.66
N GLU A 57 13.91 -6.54 -15.58
CA GLU A 57 14.37 -6.76 -14.22
C GLU A 57 13.89 -8.11 -13.67
N ILE A 58 14.72 -8.77 -12.87
CA ILE A 58 14.30 -9.97 -12.15
C ILE A 58 13.40 -9.52 -11.00
N LEU A 59 12.15 -9.98 -10.95
CA LEU A 59 11.21 -9.70 -9.87
C LEU A 59 10.96 -10.93 -9.00
N LEU A 60 10.92 -10.74 -7.68
CA LEU A 60 10.39 -11.70 -6.72
C LEU A 60 8.89 -11.47 -6.61
N GLU A 61 8.10 -12.54 -6.62
CA GLU A 61 6.63 -12.49 -6.49
C GLU A 61 5.90 -11.64 -7.55
N GLY A 62 6.64 -11.13 -8.55
CA GLY A 62 6.12 -10.38 -9.70
C GLY A 62 6.00 -8.87 -9.49
N ASP A 63 6.35 -8.34 -8.32
CA ASP A 63 6.28 -6.91 -8.01
C ASP A 63 7.44 -6.37 -7.15
N LEU A 64 8.31 -7.26 -6.63
CA LEU A 64 9.49 -6.87 -5.85
C LEU A 64 10.75 -7.00 -6.69
N LEU A 65 11.53 -5.92 -6.86
CA LEU A 65 12.84 -6.01 -7.51
C LEU A 65 13.76 -6.99 -6.78
N ALA A 66 14.30 -7.96 -7.52
CA ALA A 66 15.18 -8.95 -6.95
C ALA A 66 16.45 -8.29 -6.41
N PRO A 67 16.91 -8.71 -5.22
CA PRO A 67 18.06 -8.11 -4.59
C PRO A 67 19.33 -8.36 -5.42
N LYS A 68 19.86 -7.32 -6.05
CA LYS A 68 21.22 -7.36 -6.65
C LYS A 68 22.32 -7.34 -5.57
N THR A 69 21.94 -6.92 -4.35
CA THR A 69 22.76 -6.91 -3.13
C THR A 69 21.91 -7.41 -1.95
N ARG A 70 22.45 -7.49 -0.73
CA ARG A 70 21.65 -7.83 0.46
C ARG A 70 20.42 -6.92 0.59
N ASN A 71 19.20 -7.47 0.43
CA ASN A 71 17.93 -6.75 0.66
C ASN A 71 17.60 -6.61 2.15
N ALA A 72 16.42 -6.03 2.43
CA ALA A 72 15.76 -5.83 3.72
C ALA A 72 16.53 -6.48 4.88
N MET A 73 17.51 -5.74 5.38
CA MET A 73 18.28 -6.19 6.52
C MET A 73 17.32 -6.29 7.70
N LYS A 74 17.31 -7.44 8.39
CA LYS A 74 16.61 -7.54 9.67
C LYS A 74 17.06 -6.34 10.50
N CYS A 75 16.10 -5.54 10.94
CA CYS A 75 16.38 -4.20 11.46
C CYS A 75 16.88 -4.29 12.92
N TRP A 76 18.10 -4.80 13.09
CA TRP A 76 18.63 -5.19 14.40
C TRP A 76 18.77 -4.02 15.39
N SER A 77 18.86 -2.78 14.92
CA SER A 77 19.04 -1.58 15.76
C SER A 77 18.07 -0.44 15.46
N GLN A 78 16.96 -0.72 14.77
CA GLN A 78 15.99 0.29 14.31
C GLN A 78 16.59 1.40 13.41
N SER A 79 17.87 1.31 13.04
CA SER A 79 18.58 2.26 12.17
C SER A 79 18.08 2.26 10.73
N CYS A 80 17.32 1.23 10.34
CA CYS A 80 16.68 1.13 9.04
C CYS A 80 15.28 1.78 9.00
N LEU A 81 14.79 2.29 10.14
CA LEU A 81 13.47 2.91 10.25
C LEU A 81 13.57 4.42 10.00
N TRP A 82 12.54 4.96 9.39
CA TRP A 82 12.38 6.41 9.28
C TRP A 82 12.25 7.06 10.66
N LYS A 83 12.98 8.15 10.89
CA LYS A 83 12.97 8.85 12.18
C LYS A 83 11.63 9.56 12.39
N LYS A 84 11.10 9.43 13.61
CA LYS A 84 9.95 10.20 14.07
C LYS A 84 10.38 11.63 14.41
N GLY A 85 9.56 12.60 14.04
CA GLY A 85 9.70 13.99 14.47
C GLY A 85 9.24 14.19 15.92
N SER A 86 9.30 15.43 16.40
CA SER A 86 8.94 15.82 17.78
C SER A 86 7.51 15.43 18.19
N ARG A 87 6.60 15.28 17.22
CA ARG A 87 5.21 14.86 17.45
C ARG A 87 5.00 13.34 17.43
N GLY A 88 6.07 12.55 17.39
CA GLY A 88 5.99 11.08 17.34
C GLY A 88 5.57 10.51 15.98
N LEU A 89 5.40 11.37 14.97
CA LEU A 89 5.03 11.02 13.61
C LEU A 89 6.27 11.04 12.70
N VAL A 90 6.36 10.10 11.77
CA VAL A 90 7.36 10.15 10.69
C VAL A 90 6.87 11.16 9.64
N THR A 91 7.75 11.80 8.86
CA THR A 91 7.33 12.52 7.65
C THR A 91 8.13 12.02 6.47
N ILE A 92 7.47 11.55 5.42
CA ILE A 92 8.14 11.09 4.19
C ILE A 92 7.88 12.12 3.10
N PRO A 93 8.93 12.73 2.53
CA PRO A 93 8.80 13.58 1.37
C PRO A 93 8.59 12.72 0.11
N PHE A 94 7.73 13.16 -0.79
CA PHE A 94 7.53 12.51 -2.09
C PHE A 94 7.43 13.52 -3.22
N THR A 95 7.74 13.09 -4.43
CA THR A 95 7.59 13.88 -5.65
C THR A 95 6.99 13.01 -6.73
N THR A 96 6.05 13.56 -7.51
CA THR A 96 5.43 12.82 -8.60
C THR A 96 6.12 13.19 -9.91
N SER A 97 6.56 12.17 -10.66
CA SER A 97 7.27 12.37 -11.94
C SER A 97 6.39 13.11 -12.95
N SER A 98 7.02 13.90 -13.82
CA SER A 98 6.35 14.54 -14.96
C SER A 98 5.88 13.54 -16.02
N GLN A 99 6.35 12.29 -15.97
CA GLN A 99 5.93 11.19 -16.85
C GLN A 99 4.44 10.84 -16.67
N PHE A 100 3.87 11.09 -15.49
CA PHE A 100 2.46 10.85 -15.22
C PHE A 100 1.59 11.97 -15.82
N THR A 101 0.38 11.64 -16.24
CA THR A 101 -0.63 12.63 -16.63
C THR A 101 -1.10 13.45 -15.43
N SER A 102 -1.80 14.57 -15.69
CA SER A 102 -2.38 15.38 -14.60
C SER A 102 -3.33 14.56 -13.72
N TRP A 103 -4.14 13.70 -14.35
CA TRP A 103 -5.10 12.84 -13.67
C TRP A 103 -4.41 11.79 -12.78
N GLU A 104 -3.40 11.10 -13.29
CA GLU A 104 -2.65 10.11 -12.50
C GLU A 104 -1.93 10.77 -11.32
N ARG A 105 -1.35 11.97 -11.51
CA ARG A 105 -0.74 12.72 -10.40
C ARG A 105 -1.74 13.06 -9.31
N GLN A 106 -2.97 13.43 -9.68
CA GLN A 106 -4.06 13.68 -8.72
C GLN A 106 -4.45 12.40 -7.97
N LYS A 107 -4.62 11.27 -8.68
CA LYS A 107 -4.91 9.97 -8.05
C LYS A 107 -3.82 9.55 -7.07
N ILE A 108 -2.55 9.67 -7.45
CA ILE A 108 -1.38 9.38 -6.60
C ILE A 108 -1.39 10.27 -5.35
N THR A 109 -1.60 11.57 -5.52
CA THR A 109 -1.60 12.54 -4.41
C THR A 109 -2.76 12.28 -3.45
N LYS A 110 -3.97 12.08 -3.96
CA LYS A 110 -5.16 11.73 -3.17
C LYS A 110 -4.91 10.45 -2.36
N ARG A 111 -4.34 9.42 -2.98
CA ARG A 111 -4.02 8.17 -2.27
C ARG A 111 -3.03 8.38 -1.13
N TYR A 112 -2.01 9.22 -1.32
CA TYR A 112 -1.04 9.54 -0.26
C TYR A 112 -1.64 10.37 0.89
N GLU A 113 -2.60 11.24 0.61
CA GLU A 113 -3.29 12.05 1.61
C GLU A 113 -4.31 11.24 2.42
N CYS A 114 -4.97 10.25 1.79
CA CYS A 114 -5.98 9.39 2.42
C CYS A 114 -5.39 8.21 3.23
N LEU A 115 -4.07 8.08 3.35
CA LEU A 115 -3.48 7.00 4.15
C LEU A 115 -3.84 7.19 5.64
N PRO A 116 -4.46 6.19 6.29
CA PRO A 116 -4.85 6.32 7.69
C PRO A 116 -3.61 6.52 8.57
N GLN A 117 -3.63 7.59 9.36
CA GLN A 117 -2.56 8.04 10.25
C GLN A 117 -2.13 7.00 11.31
N LYS A 118 -2.86 5.88 11.44
CA LYS A 118 -2.59 4.81 12.41
C LYS A 118 -1.40 3.92 12.03
N ASP A 119 -1.11 3.77 10.73
CA ASP A 119 -0.09 2.81 10.27
C ASP A 119 1.08 3.44 9.50
N LEU A 120 1.01 4.72 9.10
CA LEU A 120 2.09 5.40 8.39
C LEU A 120 2.32 6.88 8.78
N PRO A 121 3.56 7.40 8.56
CA PRO A 121 3.88 8.83 8.55
C PRO A 121 2.86 9.74 7.85
N PRO A 122 2.53 10.94 8.37
CA PRO A 122 2.06 12.05 7.53
C PRO A 122 3.05 12.30 6.38
N LEU A 123 2.58 12.08 5.16
CA LEU A 123 3.30 12.42 3.94
C LEU A 123 3.13 13.91 3.67
N ARG A 124 4.18 14.59 3.22
CA ARG A 124 4.08 15.98 2.78
C ARG A 124 4.80 16.16 1.45
N PRO A 125 4.18 16.87 0.48
CA PRO A 125 4.91 17.32 -0.69
C PRO A 125 6.07 18.22 -0.22
N PRO A 126 7.23 18.18 -0.88
CA PRO A 126 8.36 19.03 -0.53
C PRO A 126 7.95 20.50 -0.65
N SER A 127 8.37 21.30 0.32
CA SER A 127 8.10 22.74 0.37
C SER A 127 8.85 23.54 -0.71
N GLU A 128 9.83 22.93 -1.38
CA GLU A 128 10.56 23.50 -2.51
C GLU A 128 10.94 22.39 -3.51
N PRO A 129 10.96 22.67 -4.83
CA PRO A 129 11.46 21.72 -5.81
C PRO A 129 12.95 21.45 -5.53
N VAL A 130 13.30 20.19 -5.27
CA VAL A 130 14.69 19.74 -5.15
C VAL A 130 15.37 19.96 -6.50
N ARG A 131 16.09 21.07 -6.63
CA ARG A 131 16.98 21.34 -7.77
C ARG A 131 18.19 20.40 -7.64
N LEU A 132 18.09 19.23 -8.27
CA LEU A 132 19.25 18.36 -8.49
C LEU A 132 20.29 19.16 -9.28
N HIS A 133 21.38 19.53 -8.61
CA HIS A 133 22.57 20.02 -9.29
C HIS A 133 23.16 18.83 -10.06
N GLN A 134 23.02 18.86 -11.38
CA GLN A 134 23.78 17.99 -12.27
C GLN A 134 25.24 18.43 -12.17
N HIS A 135 26.11 17.52 -11.72
CA HIS A 135 27.55 17.60 -11.87
C HIS A 135 27.96 16.90 -13.16
#